data_AF-A0A4R3XEV2-F1
#
_entry.id   AF-A0A4R3XEV2-F1
#
_cell.length_a   1.000
_cell.length_b   1.000
_cell.length_c   1.000
_cell.angle_alpha   90.00
_cell.angle_beta   90.00
_cell.angle_gamma   90.00
#
_symmetry.space_group_name_H-M   'P 1'
#
loop_
_entity.id
_entity.type
_entity.pdbx_description
1 polymer ?
#
loop_
_entity_poly.entity_id
_entity_poly.type
_entity_poly.pdbx_seq_one_letter_code
_entity_poly.pdbx_strand_id
1 'polypeptide(L)'
;MTSISGLEPAALLILQQSALSAAPAEESKETDAKRTDLVQVANGISGEPAKETIRAAFAINAAFVEMDEKSQLVSDAIDFINSDQFKISDPIAKNMLKGLLAEKGWQFAQLVNQQYEAHGGLSRESLFALALPQMINKNRDLFTDDELYVGIKFKEKGGVVVLIPDKDGNSTYRDLTRALKEEEVVAAQTGNREALQQLQEEYGKFVASINLAFDYEKGPPMLLDIDDLPYAPWISKPSLPSTQSGGK
;
A
#
# COMPACT_ATOMS: atom_id res chain seq x y z
N MET A 1 -41.60 28.31 9.23
CA MET A 1 -40.23 27.87 8.86
C MET A 1 -39.55 27.38 10.12
N THR A 2 -38.97 26.19 10.04
CA THR A 2 -38.56 25.31 11.12
C THR A 2 -37.16 25.64 11.63
N SER A 3 -37.01 25.57 12.96
CA SER A 3 -35.77 25.72 13.71
C SER A 3 -34.77 24.60 13.38
N ILE A 4 -33.50 24.95 13.20
CA ILE A 4 -32.39 23.99 13.24
C ILE A 4 -31.79 24.11 14.64
N SER A 5 -32.12 23.15 15.50
CA SER A 5 -31.45 22.92 16.78
C SER A 5 -30.48 21.76 16.64
N GLY A 6 -29.31 21.93 17.25
CA GLY A 6 -28.66 20.85 17.98
C GLY A 6 -27.57 20.10 17.22
N LEU A 7 -26.33 20.51 17.46
CA LEU A 7 -25.26 19.62 17.92
C LEU A 7 -24.12 20.48 18.45
N GLU A 8 -24.23 20.78 19.75
CA GLU A 8 -23.11 21.23 20.58
C GLU A 8 -22.08 20.10 20.79
N PRO A 9 -20.84 20.44 21.16
CA PRO A 9 -19.66 19.75 20.69
C PRO A 9 -19.04 18.81 21.72
N ALA A 10 -18.98 17.52 21.37
CA ALA A 10 -18.14 16.55 22.10
C ALA A 10 -16.64 16.95 22.11
N ALA A 11 -16.20 17.78 21.16
CA ALA A 11 -14.83 18.26 21.08
C ALA A 11 -14.45 19.29 22.17
N LEU A 12 -15.39 20.12 22.65
CA LEU A 12 -15.09 21.04 23.76
C LEU A 12 -14.98 20.32 25.10
N LEU A 13 -15.69 19.19 25.27
CA LEU A 13 -15.63 18.37 26.48
C LEU A 13 -14.25 17.73 26.69
N ILE A 14 -13.58 17.33 25.59
CA ILE A 14 -12.23 16.74 25.66
C ILE A 14 -11.21 17.80 26.07
N LEU A 15 -11.31 19.02 25.53
CA LEU A 15 -10.45 20.14 25.91
C LEU A 15 -10.65 20.56 27.37
N GLN A 16 -11.89 20.51 27.87
CA GLN A 16 -12.19 20.85 29.27
C GLN A 16 -11.70 19.77 30.25
N GLN A 17 -11.74 18.48 29.88
CA GLN A 17 -11.29 17.39 30.75
C GLN A 17 -9.76 17.35 30.93
N SER A 18 -8.98 17.76 29.91
CA SER A 18 -7.52 17.83 30.04
C SER A 18 -7.02 18.91 31.01
N ALA A 19 -7.87 19.88 31.39
CA ALA A 19 -7.48 20.97 32.29
C ALA A 19 -7.76 20.69 33.79
N LEU A 20 -8.33 19.54 34.15
CA LEU A 20 -8.79 19.23 35.52
C LEU A 20 -7.88 18.32 36.34
N SER A 21 -6.73 17.88 35.81
CA SER A 21 -5.76 17.07 36.58
C SER A 21 -4.54 17.88 37.04
N ALA A 22 -4.76 18.89 37.88
CA ALA A 22 -3.78 19.41 38.84
C ALA A 22 -4.44 20.41 39.81
N ALA A 23 -4.70 19.97 41.04
CA ALA A 23 -5.05 20.81 42.20
C ALA A 23 -3.87 20.70 43.21
N PRO A 24 -3.59 21.69 44.10
CA PRO A 24 -4.60 22.26 45.00
C PRO A 24 -4.58 23.77 45.31
N ALA A 25 -5.77 24.23 45.72
CA ALA A 25 -6.13 25.27 46.70
C ALA A 25 -5.49 26.68 46.65
N GLU A 26 -6.30 27.72 46.41
CA GLU A 26 -6.87 28.61 47.45
C GLU A 26 -7.89 29.62 46.83
N GLU A 27 -8.74 30.17 47.71
CA GLU A 27 -9.94 30.98 47.48
C GLU A 27 -9.78 32.21 46.56
N SER A 28 -10.78 32.49 45.72
CA SER A 28 -11.62 33.72 45.78
C SER A 28 -12.56 33.90 44.57
N LYS A 29 -13.85 34.06 44.91
CA LYS A 29 -14.94 34.84 44.30
C LYS A 29 -14.91 35.21 42.79
N GLU A 30 -15.88 34.61 42.09
CA GLU A 30 -16.85 35.20 41.15
C GLU A 30 -16.71 36.72 40.83
N THR A 31 -16.47 37.07 39.56
CA THR A 31 -17.42 37.78 38.67
C THR A 31 -16.75 38.24 37.36
N ASP A 32 -17.51 38.08 36.28
CA ASP A 32 -17.41 38.66 34.93
C ASP A 32 -16.21 39.55 34.57
N ALA A 33 -15.39 39.08 33.62
CA ALA A 33 -14.84 39.85 32.48
C ALA A 33 -13.68 39.08 31.80
N LYS A 34 -13.98 38.04 31.01
CA LYS A 34 -12.98 37.42 30.10
C LYS A 34 -13.55 37.20 28.71
N ARG A 35 -13.86 38.31 28.02
CA ARG A 35 -14.11 38.35 26.57
C ARG A 35 -13.30 39.44 25.87
N THR A 36 -12.11 39.77 26.40
CA THR A 36 -11.33 40.90 25.90
C THR A 36 -9.85 40.60 25.66
N ASP A 37 -9.43 39.33 25.60
CA ASP A 37 -7.99 38.99 25.55
C ASP A 37 -7.54 38.24 24.29
N LEU A 38 -8.31 38.33 23.20
CA LEU A 38 -7.88 37.85 21.88
C LEU A 38 -7.55 38.97 20.88
N VAL A 39 -7.70 40.24 21.26
CA VAL A 39 -7.41 41.39 20.39
C VAL A 39 -6.46 42.42 21.03
N GLN A 40 -5.97 42.19 22.25
CA GLN A 40 -5.01 43.08 22.92
C GLN A 40 -3.60 42.53 23.16
N VAL A 41 -3.19 41.46 22.48
CA VAL A 41 -1.77 41.06 22.38
C VAL A 41 -1.14 41.57 21.07
N ALA A 42 -1.60 42.74 20.60
CA ALA A 42 -1.04 43.44 19.44
C ALA A 42 -0.17 44.65 19.82
N ASN A 43 -0.03 45.00 21.11
CA ASN A 43 0.85 46.09 21.52
C ASN A 43 1.67 45.71 22.75
N GLY A 44 2.95 45.39 22.51
CA GLY A 44 4.01 45.66 23.48
C GLY A 44 4.38 44.56 24.46
N ILE A 45 4.65 43.33 23.99
CA ILE A 45 5.53 42.42 24.74
C ILE A 45 6.45 41.72 23.74
N SER A 46 7.72 42.12 23.76
CA SER A 46 8.82 41.39 23.16
C SER A 46 8.95 40.06 23.90
N GLY A 47 8.56 38.98 23.23
CA GLY A 47 8.82 37.62 23.64
C GLY A 47 8.76 36.77 22.38
N GLU A 48 9.92 36.41 21.83
CA GLU A 48 10.00 35.39 20.78
C GLU A 48 9.13 34.20 21.22
N PRO A 49 8.32 33.61 20.33
CA PRO A 49 7.51 32.47 20.72
C PRO A 49 8.47 31.39 21.25
N ALA A 50 8.19 30.87 22.45
CA ALA A 50 9.03 29.87 23.10
C ALA A 50 9.33 28.74 22.10
N LYS A 51 10.60 28.33 22.01
CA LYS A 51 11.06 27.33 21.03
C LYS A 51 10.21 26.06 21.06
N GLU A 52 9.62 25.70 22.20
CA GLU A 52 8.70 24.56 22.30
C GLU A 52 7.38 24.78 21.54
N THR A 53 6.76 25.95 21.59
CA THR A 53 5.50 26.25 20.87
C THR A 53 5.73 26.29 19.36
N ILE A 54 6.89 26.82 18.93
CA ILE A 54 7.30 26.80 17.52
C ILE A 54 7.56 25.36 17.07
N ARG A 55 8.29 24.55 17.87
CA ARG A 55 8.53 23.13 17.57
C ARG A 55 7.25 22.30 17.54
N ALA A 56 6.30 22.55 18.44
CA ALA A 56 5.00 21.89 18.44
C ALA A 56 4.19 22.27 17.20
N ALA A 57 4.17 23.54 16.80
CA ALA A 57 3.51 23.97 15.56
C ALA A 57 4.15 23.37 14.30
N PHE A 58 5.49 23.27 14.24
CA PHE A 58 6.18 22.58 13.14
C PHE A 58 5.94 21.07 13.16
N ALA A 59 5.92 20.42 14.32
CA ALA A 59 5.63 18.99 14.44
C ALA A 59 4.17 18.67 14.04
N ILE A 60 3.23 19.54 14.42
CA ILE A 60 1.83 19.46 14.01
C ILE A 60 1.72 19.64 12.49
N ASN A 61 2.33 20.69 11.92
CA ASN A 61 2.31 20.91 10.47
C ASN A 61 3.02 19.78 9.68
N ALA A 62 4.13 19.25 10.17
CA ALA A 62 4.80 18.11 9.56
C ALA A 62 3.94 16.84 9.62
N ALA A 63 3.26 16.59 10.75
CA ALA A 63 2.32 15.48 10.87
C ALA A 63 1.10 15.64 9.94
N PHE A 64 0.61 16.86 9.75
CA PHE A 64 -0.47 17.16 8.80
C PHE A 64 -0.03 16.98 7.34
N VAL A 65 1.16 17.46 6.96
CA VAL A 65 1.71 17.26 5.60
C VAL A 65 1.96 15.78 5.33
N GLU A 66 2.53 15.05 6.29
CA GLU A 66 2.68 13.60 6.17
C GLU A 66 1.34 12.86 6.09
N MET A 67 0.30 13.32 6.80
CA MET A 67 -1.05 12.75 6.70
C MET A 67 -1.70 13.05 5.35
N ASP A 68 -1.51 14.24 4.79
CA ASP A 68 -2.01 14.62 3.47
C ASP A 68 -1.35 13.81 2.36
N GLU A 69 -0.03 13.65 2.40
CA GLU A 69 0.70 12.83 1.42
C GLU A 69 0.28 11.35 1.48
N LYS A 70 0.09 10.80 2.69
CA LYS A 70 -0.41 9.43 2.89
C LYS A 70 -1.85 9.27 2.38
N SER A 71 -2.71 10.25 2.64
CA SER A 71 -4.10 10.23 2.17
C SER A 71 -4.17 10.33 0.65
N GLN A 72 -3.32 11.16 0.04
CA GLN A 72 -3.20 11.26 -1.42
C GLN A 72 -2.71 9.94 -2.03
N LEU A 73 -1.72 9.29 -1.42
CA LEU A 73 -1.21 8.00 -1.92
C LEU A 73 -2.27 6.90 -1.92
N VAL A 74 -3.12 6.85 -0.88
CA VAL A 74 -4.26 5.93 -0.80
C VAL A 74 -5.30 6.26 -1.87
N SER A 75 -5.60 7.56 -2.08
CA SER A 75 -6.50 7.99 -3.14
C SER A 75 -5.99 7.58 -4.52
N ASP A 76 -4.71 7.85 -4.81
CA ASP A 76 -4.06 7.48 -6.07
C ASP A 76 -4.13 5.97 -6.32
N ALA A 77 -3.96 5.16 -5.26
CA ALA A 77 -4.07 3.70 -5.36
C ALA A 77 -5.51 3.24 -5.63
N ILE A 78 -6.51 3.88 -5.02
CA ILE A 78 -7.93 3.61 -5.29
C ILE A 78 -8.27 3.96 -6.75
N ASP A 79 -7.80 5.10 -7.24
CA ASP A 79 -7.98 5.52 -8.63
C ASP A 79 -7.30 4.55 -9.59
N PHE A 80 -6.10 4.10 -9.25
CA PHE A 80 -5.40 3.07 -10.01
C PHE A 80 -6.17 1.74 -10.04
N ILE A 81 -6.72 1.28 -8.91
CA ILE A 81 -7.57 0.08 -8.87
C ILE A 81 -8.81 0.23 -9.76
N ASN A 82 -9.37 1.43 -9.88
CA ASN A 82 -10.53 1.68 -10.75
C ASN A 82 -10.16 1.83 -12.24
N SER A 83 -8.87 1.99 -12.55
CA SER A 83 -8.39 2.14 -13.93
C SER A 83 -8.46 0.82 -14.72
N ASP A 84 -8.26 0.93 -16.03
CA ASP A 84 -8.07 -0.19 -16.96
C ASP A 84 -6.73 -0.91 -16.79
N GLN A 85 -5.77 -0.26 -16.12
CA GLN A 85 -4.45 -0.83 -15.84
C GLN A 85 -4.47 -1.88 -14.74
N PHE A 86 -5.51 -1.91 -13.89
CA PHE A 86 -5.65 -2.84 -12.79
C PHE A 86 -6.81 -3.81 -13.01
N LYS A 87 -6.52 -5.10 -12.91
CA LYS A 87 -7.51 -6.17 -12.93
C LYS A 87 -7.22 -7.14 -11.79
N ILE A 88 -8.28 -7.76 -11.30
CA ILE A 88 -8.20 -8.86 -10.33
C ILE A 88 -9.21 -9.93 -10.77
N SER A 89 -8.88 -11.21 -10.55
CA SER A 89 -9.72 -12.34 -10.96
C SER A 89 -11.12 -12.30 -10.35
N ASP A 90 -11.25 -11.76 -9.14
CA ASP A 90 -12.50 -11.69 -8.39
C ASP A 90 -12.96 -10.24 -8.14
N PRO A 91 -14.14 -9.83 -8.65
CA PRO A 91 -14.72 -8.51 -8.37
C PRO A 91 -14.97 -8.22 -6.89
N ILE A 92 -15.25 -9.24 -6.07
CA ILE A 92 -15.45 -9.08 -4.62
C ILE A 92 -14.11 -8.70 -3.98
N ALA A 93 -13.04 -9.41 -4.34
CA ALA A 93 -11.68 -9.10 -3.89
C ALA A 93 -11.26 -7.67 -4.26
N LYS A 94 -11.70 -7.15 -5.42
CA LYS A 94 -11.48 -5.74 -5.80
C LYS A 94 -12.05 -4.77 -4.76
N ASN A 95 -13.28 -5.01 -4.33
CA ASN A 95 -13.97 -4.16 -3.35
C ASN A 95 -13.35 -4.32 -1.95
N MET A 96 -12.98 -5.54 -1.57
CA MET A 96 -12.27 -5.81 -0.31
C MET A 96 -10.93 -5.08 -0.25
N LEU A 97 -10.15 -5.08 -1.34
CA LEU A 97 -8.89 -4.34 -1.41
C LEU A 97 -9.11 -2.82 -1.23
N LYS A 98 -10.16 -2.25 -1.84
CA LYS A 98 -10.49 -0.83 -1.66
C LYS A 98 -10.87 -0.51 -0.22
N GLY A 99 -11.69 -1.35 0.42
CA GLY A 99 -12.02 -1.23 1.83
C GLY A 99 -10.78 -1.32 2.72
N LEU A 100 -9.90 -2.29 2.42
CA LEU A 100 -8.65 -2.49 3.12
C LEU A 100 -7.71 -1.28 3.00
N LEU A 101 -7.66 -0.62 1.84
CA LEU A 101 -6.88 0.61 1.67
C LEU A 101 -7.48 1.79 2.45
N ALA A 102 -8.81 1.88 2.57
CA ALA A 102 -9.44 2.90 3.38
C ALA A 102 -9.18 2.70 4.89
N GLU A 103 -9.22 1.44 5.36
CA GLU A 103 -9.01 1.10 6.77
C GLU A 103 -7.53 1.06 7.17
N LYS A 104 -6.68 0.49 6.31
CA LYS A 104 -5.26 0.23 6.55
C LYS A 104 -4.35 1.04 5.62
N GLY A 105 -4.82 2.22 5.20
CA GLY A 105 -4.09 3.10 4.29
C GLY A 105 -2.68 3.47 4.78
N TRP A 106 -2.48 3.57 6.09
CA TRP A 106 -1.16 3.78 6.67
C TRP A 106 -0.21 2.60 6.44
N GLN A 107 -0.68 1.36 6.58
CA GLN A 107 0.14 0.17 6.32
C GLN A 107 0.52 0.08 4.84
N PHE A 108 -0.42 0.42 3.95
CA PHE A 108 -0.15 0.52 2.52
C PHE A 108 0.90 1.58 2.22
N ALA A 109 0.77 2.79 2.77
CA ALA A 109 1.73 3.87 2.56
C ALA A 109 3.13 3.49 3.05
N GLN A 110 3.23 2.81 4.20
CA GLN A 110 4.50 2.27 4.67
C GLN A 110 5.11 1.25 3.72
N LEU A 111 4.31 0.33 3.16
CA LEU A 111 4.82 -0.63 2.18
C LEU A 111 5.35 0.07 0.94
N VAL A 112 4.60 1.03 0.40
CA VAL A 112 5.05 1.80 -0.77
C VAL A 112 6.36 2.53 -0.48
N ASN A 113 6.48 3.18 0.68
CA ASN A 113 7.70 3.89 1.06
C ASN A 113 8.89 2.93 1.23
N GLN A 114 8.68 1.76 1.85
CA GLN A 114 9.72 0.72 1.95
C GLN A 114 10.20 0.27 0.57
N GLN A 115 9.29 0.05 -0.38
CA GLN A 115 9.67 -0.34 -1.74
C GLN A 115 10.40 0.80 -2.48
N TYR A 116 9.98 2.05 -2.25
CA TYR A 116 10.63 3.21 -2.82
C TYR A 116 12.07 3.39 -2.28
N GLU A 117 12.26 3.28 -0.97
CA GLU A 117 13.57 3.38 -0.31
C GLU A 117 14.50 2.22 -0.70
N ALA A 118 13.97 1.00 -0.77
CA ALA A 118 14.77 -0.19 -1.07
C ALA A 118 15.32 -0.20 -2.51
N HIS A 119 14.56 0.37 -3.45
CA HIS A 119 14.86 0.19 -4.88
C HIS A 119 15.21 1.48 -5.61
N GLY A 120 14.72 2.64 -5.16
CA GLY A 120 15.00 3.94 -5.75
C GLY A 120 14.51 4.08 -7.20
N GLY A 121 13.73 5.12 -7.50
CA GLY A 121 13.39 5.43 -8.90
C GLY A 121 12.40 4.47 -9.59
N LEU A 122 11.62 3.71 -8.82
CA LEU A 122 10.45 3.01 -9.34
C LEU A 122 9.32 3.99 -9.67
N SER A 123 8.59 3.74 -10.77
CA SER A 123 7.38 4.50 -11.08
C SER A 123 6.27 4.20 -10.06
N ARG A 124 5.27 5.07 -9.96
CA ARG A 124 4.13 4.86 -9.07
C ARG A 124 3.41 3.54 -9.37
N GLU A 125 3.20 3.22 -10.64
CA GLU A 125 2.59 1.97 -11.08
C GLU A 125 3.42 0.75 -10.68
N SER A 126 4.75 0.87 -10.77
CA SER A 126 5.67 -0.20 -10.35
C SER A 126 5.61 -0.43 -8.84
N LEU A 127 5.49 0.63 -8.04
CA LEU A 127 5.31 0.53 -6.59
C LEU A 127 3.95 -0.10 -6.24
N PHE A 128 2.89 0.26 -6.94
CA PHE A 128 1.57 -0.36 -6.76
C PHE A 128 1.56 -1.83 -7.16
N ALA A 129 2.33 -2.21 -8.19
CA ALA A 129 2.53 -3.61 -8.57
C ALA A 129 3.21 -4.46 -7.50
N LEU A 130 3.96 -3.84 -6.59
CA LEU A 130 4.54 -4.52 -5.43
C LEU A 130 3.62 -4.47 -4.22
N ALA A 131 3.11 -3.28 -3.89
CA ALA A 131 2.40 -3.05 -2.64
C ALA A 131 0.97 -3.62 -2.63
N LEU A 132 0.23 -3.54 -3.73
CA LEU A 132 -1.17 -3.99 -3.75
C LEU A 132 -1.30 -5.52 -3.58
N PRO A 133 -0.55 -6.37 -4.31
CA PRO A 133 -0.58 -7.81 -4.08
C PRO A 133 -0.12 -8.18 -2.66
N GLN A 134 0.89 -7.48 -2.13
CA GLN A 134 1.33 -7.68 -0.74
C GLN A 134 0.26 -7.32 0.28
N MET A 135 -0.53 -6.26 0.04
CA MET A 135 -1.65 -5.91 0.91
C MET A 135 -2.69 -7.02 0.95
N ILE A 136 -3.00 -7.65 -0.19
CA ILE A 136 -3.90 -8.80 -0.24
C ILE A 136 -3.29 -9.98 0.53
N ASN A 137 -2.05 -10.35 0.22
CA ASN A 137 -1.39 -11.51 0.83
C ASN A 137 -1.24 -11.39 2.35
N LYS A 138 -0.85 -10.21 2.86
CA LYS A 138 -0.71 -9.95 4.30
C LYS A 138 -2.05 -9.92 5.05
N ASN A 139 -3.16 -9.80 4.33
CA ASN A 139 -4.51 -9.74 4.89
C ASN A 139 -5.38 -10.84 4.28
N ARG A 140 -4.79 -11.97 3.90
CA ARG A 140 -5.42 -13.03 3.11
C ARG A 140 -6.74 -13.52 3.71
N ASP A 141 -6.86 -13.54 5.03
CA ASP A 141 -8.07 -13.94 5.77
C ASP A 141 -9.29 -13.05 5.53
N LEU A 142 -9.10 -11.83 5.01
CA LEU A 142 -10.17 -10.89 4.69
C LEU A 142 -10.70 -11.07 3.26
N PHE A 143 -10.03 -11.87 2.44
CA PHE A 143 -10.38 -12.11 1.05
C PHE A 143 -11.11 -13.45 0.88
N THR A 144 -11.67 -13.68 -0.30
CA THR A 144 -12.33 -14.94 -0.68
C THR A 144 -11.39 -16.13 -0.55
N ASP A 145 -11.90 -17.33 -0.28
CA ASP A 145 -11.05 -18.49 0.02
C ASP A 145 -10.24 -18.98 -1.19
N ASP A 146 -10.63 -18.63 -2.41
CA ASP A 146 -10.02 -19.05 -3.68
C ASP A 146 -8.69 -18.36 -4.02
N GLU A 147 -7.92 -18.92 -4.96
CA GLU A 147 -6.75 -18.24 -5.53
C GLU A 147 -7.12 -16.89 -6.18
N LEU A 148 -6.25 -15.89 -5.98
CA LEU A 148 -6.43 -14.55 -6.55
C LEU A 148 -5.31 -14.23 -7.54
N TYR A 149 -5.69 -13.66 -8.67
CA TYR A 149 -4.75 -13.19 -9.68
C TYR A 149 -4.88 -11.68 -9.82
N VAL A 150 -3.77 -10.95 -9.66
CA VAL A 150 -3.73 -9.49 -9.72
C VAL A 150 -2.93 -9.07 -10.93
N GLY A 151 -3.62 -8.55 -11.95
CA GLY A 151 -3.01 -8.11 -13.20
C GLY A 151 -2.80 -6.60 -13.23
N ILE A 152 -1.58 -6.18 -13.54
CA ILE A 152 -1.17 -4.79 -13.59
C ILE A 152 -0.45 -4.52 -14.92
N LYS A 153 -0.98 -3.56 -15.69
CA LYS A 153 -0.42 -3.15 -16.99
C LYS A 153 0.51 -1.95 -16.79
N PHE A 154 1.78 -2.04 -17.21
CA PHE A 154 2.67 -0.89 -17.19
C PHE A 154 2.54 -0.10 -18.51
N LYS A 155 2.51 1.23 -18.42
CA LYS A 155 2.22 2.14 -19.56
C LYS A 155 3.11 1.91 -20.80
N GLU A 156 4.36 1.52 -20.60
CA GLU A 156 5.35 1.40 -21.67
C GLU A 156 5.85 -0.03 -21.91
N LYS A 157 5.48 -1.00 -21.06
CA LYS A 157 6.06 -2.35 -21.04
C LYS A 157 5.04 -3.38 -20.56
N GLY A 158 4.49 -4.22 -21.43
CA GLY A 158 3.65 -5.38 -21.06
C GLY A 158 2.85 -5.24 -19.75
N GLY A 159 2.95 -6.25 -18.89
CA GLY A 159 2.51 -6.15 -17.51
C GLY A 159 2.82 -7.41 -16.72
N VAL A 160 2.35 -7.45 -15.49
CA VAL A 160 2.51 -8.58 -14.58
C VAL A 160 1.14 -9.08 -14.15
N VAL A 161 1.01 -10.40 -14.01
CA VAL A 161 -0.04 -11.03 -13.23
C VAL A 161 0.61 -11.70 -12.04
N VAL A 162 0.31 -11.18 -10.84
CA VAL A 162 0.77 -11.73 -9.58
C VAL A 162 -0.23 -12.77 -9.10
N LEU A 163 0.25 -13.99 -8.85
CA LEU A 163 -0.55 -15.13 -8.42
C LEU A 163 -0.44 -15.25 -6.90
N ILE A 164 -1.59 -15.16 -6.25
CA ILE A 164 -1.74 -15.21 -4.79
C ILE A 164 -2.44 -16.52 -4.46
N PRO A 165 -1.82 -17.39 -3.63
CA PRO A 165 -2.42 -18.65 -3.22
C PRO A 165 -3.81 -18.49 -2.59
N ASP A 166 -4.52 -19.60 -2.55
CA ASP A 166 -5.76 -19.73 -1.78
C ASP A 166 -5.48 -19.53 -0.28
N LYS A 167 -6.54 -19.51 0.54
CA LYS A 167 -6.40 -19.27 1.99
C LYS A 167 -5.54 -20.32 2.70
N ASP A 168 -5.50 -21.54 2.19
CA ASP A 168 -4.72 -22.65 2.74
C ASP A 168 -3.28 -22.69 2.18
N GLY A 169 -2.94 -21.77 1.27
CA GLY A 169 -1.61 -21.65 0.67
C GLY A 169 -1.42 -22.52 -0.59
N ASN A 170 -2.49 -23.12 -1.13
CA ASN A 170 -2.42 -23.87 -2.37
C ASN A 170 -2.37 -22.92 -3.57
N SER A 171 -1.60 -23.29 -4.59
CA SER A 171 -1.53 -22.53 -5.83
C SER A 171 -1.34 -23.44 -7.02
N THR A 172 -2.28 -23.34 -7.96
CA THR A 172 -2.28 -24.02 -9.25
C THR A 172 -0.99 -23.70 -10.01
N TYR A 173 -0.54 -22.44 -9.96
CA TYR A 173 0.71 -22.03 -10.61
C TYR A 173 1.95 -22.66 -9.97
N ARG A 174 2.02 -22.70 -8.63
CA ARG A 174 3.14 -23.34 -7.92
C ARG A 174 3.21 -24.83 -8.22
N ASP A 175 2.07 -25.51 -8.20
CA ASP A 175 2.00 -26.94 -8.41
C ASP A 175 2.37 -27.30 -9.85
N LEU A 176 1.88 -26.53 -10.84
CA LEU A 176 2.21 -26.72 -12.24
C LEU A 176 3.69 -26.43 -12.53
N THR A 177 4.24 -25.36 -11.96
CA THR A 177 5.66 -25.01 -12.11
C THR A 177 6.58 -26.03 -11.44
N ARG A 178 6.16 -26.60 -10.31
CA ARG A 178 6.89 -27.67 -9.63
C ARG A 178 6.88 -28.96 -10.45
N ALA A 179 5.71 -29.39 -10.91
CA ALA A 179 5.56 -30.58 -11.74
C ALA A 179 6.40 -30.48 -13.03
N LEU A 180 6.40 -29.32 -13.68
CA LEU A 180 7.26 -29.05 -14.85
C LEU A 180 8.74 -29.26 -14.54
N LYS A 181 9.24 -28.66 -13.45
CA LYS A 181 10.65 -28.79 -13.06
C LYS A 181 11.04 -30.23 -12.72
N GLU A 182 10.15 -30.95 -12.04
CA GLU A 182 10.37 -32.35 -11.69
C GLU A 182 10.43 -33.23 -12.96
N GLU A 183 9.49 -33.04 -13.89
CA GLU A 183 9.46 -33.78 -15.15
C GLU A 183 10.60 -33.40 -16.11
N GLU A 184 11.12 -32.16 -16.06
CA GLU A 184 12.34 -31.79 -16.79
C GLU A 184 13.54 -32.64 -16.35
N VAL A 185 13.68 -32.90 -15.05
CA VAL A 185 14.74 -33.76 -14.50
C VAL A 185 14.53 -35.21 -14.93
N VAL A 186 13.30 -35.73 -14.83
CA VAL A 186 12.97 -37.10 -15.25
C VAL A 186 13.25 -37.29 -16.74
N ALA A 187 12.83 -36.34 -17.57
CA ALA A 187 13.06 -36.38 -19.01
C ALA A 187 14.54 -36.32 -19.38
N ALA A 188 15.34 -35.55 -18.65
CA ALA A 188 16.79 -35.50 -18.84
C ALA A 188 17.48 -36.82 -18.46
N GLN A 189 16.97 -37.54 -17.46
CA GLN A 189 17.53 -38.82 -17.01
C GLN A 189 17.08 -40.01 -17.87
N THR A 190 15.82 -40.03 -18.29
CA THR A 190 15.20 -41.18 -18.96
C THR A 190 15.16 -41.04 -20.49
N GLY A 191 15.26 -39.82 -21.01
CA GLY A 191 15.02 -39.49 -22.42
C GLY A 191 13.53 -39.49 -22.81
N ASN A 192 12.62 -39.92 -21.95
CA ASN A 192 11.18 -39.85 -22.20
C ASN A 192 10.66 -38.43 -21.91
N ARG A 193 10.01 -37.80 -22.90
CA ARG A 193 9.50 -36.43 -22.82
C ARG A 193 7.97 -36.33 -22.86
N GLU A 194 7.25 -37.44 -22.88
CA GLU A 194 5.79 -37.43 -23.05
C GLU A 194 5.07 -36.65 -21.94
N ALA A 195 5.37 -36.95 -20.66
CA ALA A 195 4.78 -36.25 -19.52
C ALA A 195 5.16 -34.76 -19.49
N LEU A 196 6.43 -34.45 -19.76
CA LEU A 196 6.91 -33.06 -19.85
C LEU A 196 6.16 -32.27 -20.94
N GLN A 197 5.93 -32.87 -22.12
CA GLN A 197 5.18 -32.22 -23.20
C GLN A 197 3.72 -31.94 -22.78
N GLN A 198 3.06 -32.90 -22.13
CA GLN A 198 1.69 -32.70 -21.63
C GLN A 198 1.61 -31.58 -20.60
N LEU A 199 2.56 -31.52 -19.65
CA LEU A 199 2.61 -30.42 -18.67
C LEU A 199 2.90 -29.07 -19.33
N GLN A 200 3.74 -29.03 -20.36
CA GLN A 200 4.00 -27.80 -21.12
C GLN A 200 2.75 -27.31 -21.86
N GLU A 201 1.93 -28.23 -22.39
CA GLU A 201 0.64 -27.89 -22.99
C GLU A 201 -0.35 -27.33 -21.97
N GLU A 202 -0.48 -27.96 -20.80
CA GLU A 202 -1.33 -27.46 -19.72
C GLU A 202 -0.87 -26.09 -19.21
N TYR A 203 0.43 -25.89 -19.04
CA TYR A 203 1.00 -24.58 -18.74
C TYR A 203 0.70 -23.54 -19.82
N GLY A 204 0.82 -23.92 -21.10
CA GLY A 204 0.44 -23.07 -22.22
C GLY A 204 -1.03 -22.65 -22.17
N LYS A 205 -1.96 -23.57 -21.87
CA LYS A 205 -3.39 -23.29 -21.71
C LYS A 205 -3.66 -22.38 -20.52
N PHE A 206 -2.96 -22.61 -19.40
CA PHE A 206 -3.03 -21.76 -18.21
C PHE A 206 -2.61 -20.32 -18.53
N VAL A 207 -1.43 -20.12 -19.14
CA VAL A 207 -0.95 -18.79 -19.54
C VAL A 207 -1.89 -18.12 -20.54
N ALA A 208 -2.40 -18.86 -21.53
CA ALA A 208 -3.35 -18.33 -22.51
C ALA A 208 -4.65 -17.86 -21.85
N SER A 209 -5.16 -18.61 -20.86
CA SER A 209 -6.37 -18.25 -20.11
C SER A 209 -6.17 -16.96 -19.31
N ILE A 210 -5.01 -16.80 -18.67
CA ILE A 210 -4.64 -15.55 -17.98
C ILE A 210 -4.53 -14.39 -18.98
N ASN A 211 -3.85 -14.59 -20.11
CA ASN A 211 -3.68 -13.56 -21.12
C ASN A 211 -5.03 -13.01 -21.62
N LEU A 212 -5.99 -13.93 -21.85
CA LEU A 212 -7.35 -13.59 -22.24
C LEU A 212 -8.12 -12.85 -21.14
N ALA A 213 -8.10 -13.38 -19.91
CA ALA A 213 -8.85 -12.78 -18.79
C ALA A 213 -8.36 -11.35 -18.46
N PHE A 214 -7.05 -11.13 -18.55
CA PHE A 214 -6.42 -9.87 -18.20
C PHE A 214 -6.22 -8.91 -19.39
N ASP A 215 -6.61 -9.31 -20.60
CA ASP A 215 -6.63 -8.49 -21.80
C ASP A 215 -5.24 -7.92 -22.16
N TYR A 216 -4.25 -8.82 -22.23
CA TYR A 216 -2.90 -8.47 -22.67
C TYR A 216 -2.77 -8.73 -24.18
N GLU A 217 -2.91 -7.66 -24.97
CA GLU A 217 -2.83 -7.71 -26.44
C GLU A 217 -1.38 -7.76 -26.97
N LYS A 218 -0.41 -7.20 -26.22
CA LYS A 218 0.99 -7.02 -26.64
C LYS A 218 1.95 -7.97 -25.94
N GLY A 219 1.72 -9.27 -26.14
CA GLY A 219 2.54 -10.36 -25.57
C GLY A 219 2.08 -10.79 -24.18
N PRO A 220 2.41 -12.03 -23.78
CA PRO A 220 1.94 -12.60 -22.52
C PRO A 220 2.46 -11.77 -21.33
N PRO A 221 1.64 -11.56 -20.28
CA PRO A 221 2.12 -10.91 -19.08
C PRO A 221 3.20 -11.78 -18.43
N MET A 222 4.04 -11.13 -17.64
CA MET A 222 4.89 -11.83 -16.70
C MET A 222 4.00 -12.47 -15.64
N LEU A 223 4.07 -13.79 -15.50
CA LEU A 223 3.43 -14.49 -14.38
C LEU A 223 4.43 -14.54 -13.24
N LEU A 224 3.99 -14.14 -12.05
CA LEU A 224 4.85 -14.08 -10.89
C LEU A 224 4.11 -14.60 -9.66
N ASP A 225 4.71 -15.54 -8.97
CA ASP A 225 4.21 -15.93 -7.65
C ASP A 225 4.38 -14.78 -6.66
N ILE A 226 3.45 -14.63 -5.71
CA ILE A 226 3.53 -13.60 -4.68
C ILE A 226 4.85 -13.63 -3.89
N ASP A 227 5.45 -14.81 -3.69
CA ASP A 227 6.70 -14.96 -2.96
C ASP A 227 7.93 -14.52 -3.78
N ASP A 228 7.81 -14.53 -5.12
CA ASP A 228 8.84 -14.08 -6.05
C ASP A 228 8.73 -12.58 -6.37
N LEU A 229 7.64 -11.93 -5.95
CA LEU A 229 7.38 -10.50 -6.18
C LEU A 229 8.53 -9.56 -5.76
N PRO A 230 9.23 -9.77 -4.62
CA PRO A 230 10.38 -8.94 -4.23
C PRO A 230 11.58 -9.03 -5.18
N TYR A 231 11.63 -10.04 -6.05
CA TYR A 231 12.71 -10.27 -7.02
C TYR A 231 12.26 -9.98 -8.46
N ALA A 232 11.13 -9.30 -8.60
CA ALA A 232 10.54 -9.01 -9.89
C ALA A 232 11.54 -8.31 -10.84
N PRO A 233 11.63 -8.72 -12.12
CA PRO A 233 12.61 -8.19 -13.07
C PRO A 233 12.54 -6.69 -13.35
N TRP A 234 11.41 -6.02 -13.07
CA TRP A 234 11.28 -4.56 -13.22
C TRP A 234 11.82 -3.79 -12.00
N ILE A 235 12.16 -4.49 -10.92
CA ILE A 235 12.86 -3.92 -9.78
C ILE A 235 14.33 -3.75 -10.16
N SER A 236 14.79 -2.50 -10.21
CA SER A 236 16.21 -2.19 -10.40
C SER A 236 17.04 -2.89 -9.32
N LYS A 237 18.03 -3.69 -9.72
CA LYS A 237 19.01 -4.21 -8.76
C LYS A 237 19.74 -3.02 -8.12
N PRO A 238 19.94 -2.99 -6.80
CA PRO A 238 20.75 -1.94 -6.19
C PRO A 238 22.11 -1.93 -6.87
N SER A 239 22.53 -0.76 -7.35
CA SER A 239 23.87 -0.56 -7.87
C SER A 239 24.83 -0.92 -6.75
N LEU A 240 25.62 -1.98 -6.95
CA LEU A 240 26.74 -2.28 -6.06
C LEU A 240 27.58 -1.00 -5.94
N PRO A 241 27.96 -0.56 -4.73
CA PRO A 241 28.84 0.58 -4.58
C PRO A 241 30.08 0.29 -5.41
N SER A 242 30.40 1.20 -6.33
CA SER A 242 31.60 1.12 -7.13
C SER A 242 32.77 1.00 -6.15
N THR A 243 33.35 -0.19 -6.05
CA THR A 243 34.69 -0.33 -5.50
C THR A 243 35.56 0.57 -6.33
N GLN A 244 35.87 1.76 -5.82
CA GLN A 244 36.95 2.57 -6.34
C GLN A 244 38.17 1.66 -6.36
N SER A 245 38.56 1.21 -7.55
CA SER A 245 39.87 0.63 -7.72
C SER A 245 40.85 1.78 -7.51
N GLY A 246 41.30 1.94 -6.27
CA GLY A 246 42.54 2.63 -5.94
C GLY A 246 43.68 1.83 -6.57
N GLY A 247 43.86 2.02 -7.88
CA GLY A 247 44.98 1.54 -8.67
C GLY A 247 46.05 2.62 -8.67
N LYS A 248 47.11 2.31 -7.94
CA LYS A 248 48.39 3.01 -7.73
C LYS A 248 48.94 3.81 -8.91
#